data_AF-A0A426R226-F1
#
_entry.id   AF-A0A426R226-F1
#
_cell.length_a   1.000
_cell.length_b   1.000
_cell.length_c   1.000
_cell.angle_alpha   90.00
_cell.angle_beta   90.00
_cell.angle_gamma   90.00
#
_symmetry.space_group_name_H-M   'P 1'
#
loop_
_entity.id
_entity.type
_entity.pdbx_description
1 polymer ?
#
loop_
_entity_poly.entity_id
_entity_poly.type
_entity_poly.pdbx_seq_one_letter_code
_entity_poly.pdbx_strand_id
1 'polypeptide(L)'
;MQLDHPFRGSQAVRDGLLTRHALAADFQRVYRDVYVPKAVEIDAVVKARAAQVFAGDDAIICGLSASAVHGAKWIDAREPAELIWPRRKRQLDGILVRYDSLADADVTSLGDMTLTTVPRTMFDLARRLPRLRALQSVDALANASGVSVGEAQELVRTNPGVRGVTRAAEVLSLADGGAKSPQETRVRLLLLDAGLPRPETRVRIRDEFGHVFACCDLGWSRWKVAVMYDGSPHRTREQIDRIDEVDWAVVRVDSEQLKLRPLAVVERVRATLRAAGAPV
;
A
#
# COMPACT_ATOMS: atom_id res chain seq x y z
N MET A 1 0.99 32.42 3.78
CA MET A 1 1.55 31.07 3.96
C MET A 1 0.93 30.49 5.23
N GLN A 2 0.26 29.35 5.15
CA GLN A 2 -0.19 28.64 6.35
C GLN A 2 1.02 27.88 6.93
N LEU A 3 1.17 27.88 8.25
CA LEU A 3 2.31 27.28 8.97
C LEU A 3 1.95 25.93 9.61
N ASP A 4 0.79 25.38 9.26
CA ASP A 4 0.27 24.08 9.70
C ASP A 4 0.77 22.90 8.83
N HIS A 5 1.44 23.20 7.72
CA HIS A 5 2.05 22.24 6.81
C HIS A 5 3.55 22.53 6.60
N PRO A 6 4.33 21.63 5.97
CA PRO A 6 5.75 21.88 5.72
C PRO A 6 5.99 23.21 4.99
N PHE A 7 6.97 23.99 5.46
CA PHE A 7 7.32 25.28 4.87
C PHE A 7 8.82 25.58 4.96
N ARG A 8 9.30 26.55 4.16
CA ARG A 8 10.70 27.00 4.24
C ARG A 8 10.91 27.99 5.38
N GLY A 9 11.78 27.62 6.33
CA GLY A 9 12.07 28.44 7.51
C GLY A 9 12.71 29.78 7.13
N SER A 10 13.68 29.77 6.22
CA SER A 10 14.33 30.99 5.73
C SER A 10 13.36 31.96 5.05
N GLN A 11 12.38 31.44 4.30
CA GLN A 11 11.34 32.23 3.64
C GLN A 11 10.38 32.83 4.68
N ALA A 12 9.90 32.02 5.64
CA ALA A 12 9.02 32.49 6.72
C ALA A 12 9.64 33.65 7.52
N VAL A 13 10.94 33.55 7.81
CA VAL A 13 11.67 34.61 8.52
C VAL A 13 11.87 35.84 7.66
N ARG A 14 12.20 35.67 6.37
CA ARG A 14 12.36 36.78 5.43
C ARG A 14 11.07 37.56 5.24
N ASP A 15 9.94 36.87 5.19
CA ASP A 15 8.61 37.46 4.99
C ASP A 15 8.01 38.04 6.27
N GLY A 16 8.74 38.01 7.40
CA GLY A 16 8.27 38.53 8.68
C GLY A 16 7.18 37.70 9.36
N LEU A 17 6.89 36.50 8.85
CA LEU A 17 5.87 35.60 9.40
C LEU A 17 6.32 34.93 10.70
N LEU A 18 7.63 34.72 10.86
CA LEU A 18 8.24 34.14 12.06
C LEU A 18 9.56 34.82 12.40
N THR A 19 9.89 34.89 13.68
CA THR A 19 11.27 35.18 14.10
C THR A 19 12.10 33.90 14.10
N ARG A 20 13.42 34.02 14.05
CA ARG A 20 14.32 32.84 14.23
C ARG A 20 14.11 32.16 15.58
N HIS A 21 13.76 32.94 16.60
CA HIS A 21 13.46 32.42 17.93
C HIS A 21 12.18 31.57 17.92
N ALA A 22 11.09 32.09 17.35
CA ALA A 22 9.83 31.34 17.21
C ALA A 22 10.01 30.07 16.38
N LEU A 23 10.77 30.13 15.28
CA LEU A 23 11.09 28.96 14.47
C LEU A 23 11.79 27.85 15.28
N ALA A 24 12.70 28.19 16.20
CA ALA A 24 13.38 27.22 17.05
C ALA A 24 12.52 26.72 18.22
N ALA A 25 11.65 27.59 18.75
CA ALA A 25 10.79 27.30 19.89
C ALA A 25 9.64 26.35 19.53
N ASP A 26 8.92 26.63 18.44
CA ASP A 26 7.61 26.02 18.17
C ASP A 26 7.61 25.01 17.01
N PHE A 27 8.70 24.97 16.24
CA PHE A 27 8.81 24.13 15.05
C PHE A 27 9.95 23.12 15.17
N GLN A 28 9.81 22.02 14.44
CA GLN A 28 10.82 20.99 14.27
C GLN A 28 11.23 20.88 12.80
N ARG A 29 12.49 20.55 12.57
CA ARG A 29 13.07 20.45 11.24
C ARG A 29 12.83 19.06 10.67
N VAL A 30 12.22 18.97 9.48
CA VAL A 30 12.05 17.72 8.73
C VAL A 30 13.23 17.49 7.79
N TYR A 31 13.54 18.48 6.96
CA TYR A 31 14.72 18.51 6.09
C TYR A 31 15.46 19.84 6.23
N ARG A 32 16.60 20.01 5.57
CA ARG A 32 17.33 21.28 5.58
C ARG A 32 16.42 22.42 5.15
N ASP A 33 16.28 23.43 6.02
CA ASP A 33 15.43 24.61 5.82
C ASP A 33 13.92 24.33 5.70
N VAL A 34 13.45 23.11 5.99
CA VAL A 34 12.03 22.75 5.96
C VAL A 34 11.55 22.34 7.34
N TYR A 35 10.48 23.00 7.79
CA TYR A 35 9.98 22.92 9.15
C TYR A 35 8.49 22.60 9.17
N VAL A 36 8.05 21.99 10.27
CA VAL A 36 6.64 21.77 10.64
C VAL A 36 6.46 22.11 12.12
N PRO A 37 5.26 22.46 12.59
CA PRO A 37 5.00 22.63 14.02
C PRO A 37 5.39 21.39 14.84
N LYS A 38 5.88 21.57 16.07
CA LYS A 38 6.22 20.44 16.96
C LYS A 38 5.02 19.54 17.29
N ALA A 39 3.80 20.06 17.19
CA ALA A 39 2.57 19.31 17.40
C ALA A 39 2.22 18.35 16.24
N VAL A 40 2.83 18.52 15.07
CA VAL A 40 2.58 17.66 13.90
C VAL A 40 3.43 16.40 14.00
N GLU A 41 2.79 15.24 13.95
CA GLU A 41 3.48 13.95 13.79
C GLU A 41 4.06 13.85 12.38
N ILE A 42 5.32 13.45 12.26
CA ILE A 42 6.01 13.31 10.98
C ILE A 42 5.74 11.92 10.41
N ASP A 43 4.66 11.79 9.66
CA ASP A 43 4.34 10.58 8.89
C ASP A 43 4.91 10.62 7.46
N ALA A 44 4.61 9.59 6.66
CA ALA A 44 5.07 9.49 5.28
C ALA A 44 4.53 10.60 4.37
N VAL A 45 3.33 11.12 4.63
CA VAL A 45 2.69 12.19 3.85
C VAL A 45 3.37 13.52 4.14
N VAL A 46 3.57 13.83 5.43
CA VAL A 46 4.31 15.03 5.88
C VAL A 46 5.73 15.02 5.30
N LYS A 47 6.42 13.87 5.33
CA LYS A 47 7.75 13.73 4.71
C LYS A 47 7.74 13.93 3.20
N ALA A 48 6.73 13.42 2.49
CA ALA A 48 6.61 13.58 1.05
C ALA A 48 6.46 15.06 0.67
N ARG A 49 5.52 15.76 1.33
CA ARG A 49 5.28 17.20 1.12
C ARG A 49 6.50 18.04 1.51
N ALA A 50 7.12 17.74 2.65
CA ALA A 50 8.34 18.42 3.09
C ALA A 50 9.51 18.25 2.11
N ALA A 51 9.65 17.06 1.50
CA ALA A 51 10.68 16.80 0.52
C ALA A 51 10.45 17.61 -0.78
N GLN A 52 9.20 17.74 -1.21
CA GLN A 52 8.85 18.58 -2.35
C GLN A 52 9.10 20.07 -2.07
N VAL A 53 8.71 20.58 -0.90
CA VAL A 53 9.05 21.96 -0.47
C VAL A 53 10.56 22.19 -0.47
N PHE A 54 11.34 21.20 -0.02
CA PHE A 54 12.81 21.23 -0.05
C PHE A 54 13.38 21.25 -1.48
N ALA A 55 12.81 20.47 -2.39
CA ALA A 55 13.30 20.31 -3.75
C ALA A 55 12.82 21.44 -4.70
N GLY A 56 11.67 22.05 -4.40
CA GLY A 56 10.98 23.04 -5.23
C GLY A 56 10.00 22.40 -6.23
N ASP A 57 9.34 23.26 -7.00
CA ASP A 57 8.19 22.90 -7.84
C ASP A 57 8.51 21.92 -8.98
N ASP A 58 9.78 21.83 -9.38
CA ASP A 58 10.27 20.90 -10.40
C ASP A 58 10.28 19.42 -9.93
N ALA A 59 10.07 19.16 -8.64
CA ALA A 59 10.15 17.81 -8.06
C ALA A 59 8.77 17.14 -8.00
N ILE A 60 8.71 15.87 -8.39
CA ILE A 60 7.49 15.08 -8.44
C ILE A 60 7.57 13.99 -7.37
N ILE A 61 6.59 13.93 -6.47
CA ILE A 61 6.50 12.87 -5.46
C ILE A 61 6.20 11.54 -6.15
N CYS A 62 6.89 10.47 -5.77
CA CYS A 62 6.76 9.15 -6.41
C CYS A 62 6.85 7.99 -5.41
N GLY A 63 6.74 6.75 -5.88
CA GLY A 63 7.02 5.56 -5.08
C GLY A 63 6.15 5.44 -3.82
N LEU A 64 6.75 5.05 -2.69
CA LEU A 64 6.03 4.91 -1.42
C LEU A 64 5.50 6.26 -0.93
N SER A 65 6.17 7.37 -1.22
CA SER A 65 5.67 8.70 -0.87
C SER A 65 4.41 9.07 -1.64
N ALA A 66 4.35 8.82 -2.96
CA ALA A 66 3.13 9.05 -3.72
C ALA A 66 2.01 8.09 -3.27
N SER A 67 2.35 6.85 -2.95
CA SER A 67 1.40 5.88 -2.40
C SER A 67 0.76 6.38 -1.10
N ALA A 68 1.56 6.93 -0.18
CA ALA A 68 1.08 7.52 1.06
C ALA A 68 0.16 8.72 0.81
N VAL A 69 0.56 9.62 -0.10
CA VAL A 69 -0.24 10.80 -0.46
C VAL A 69 -1.59 10.41 -1.09
N HIS A 70 -1.64 9.32 -1.86
CA HIS A 70 -2.88 8.72 -2.37
C HIS A 70 -3.69 7.95 -1.32
N GLY A 71 -3.29 7.98 -0.04
CA GLY A 71 -4.02 7.41 1.09
C GLY A 71 -3.72 5.94 1.38
N ALA A 72 -2.72 5.34 0.74
CA ALA A 72 -2.33 3.96 1.03
C ALA A 72 -1.83 3.84 2.47
N LYS A 73 -2.27 2.78 3.16
CA LYS A 73 -1.88 2.47 4.54
C LYS A 73 -0.58 1.66 4.59
N TRP A 74 -0.07 1.45 5.82
CA TRP A 74 1.04 0.54 6.12
C TRP A 74 2.41 0.96 5.55
N ILE A 75 2.63 2.28 5.48
CA ILE A 75 3.89 2.86 5.05
C ILE A 75 4.61 3.38 6.29
N ASP A 76 5.79 2.82 6.57
CA ASP A 76 6.60 3.18 7.73
C ASP A 76 7.16 4.60 7.57
N ALA A 77 6.98 5.46 8.57
CA ALA A 77 7.48 6.84 8.57
C ALA A 77 9.01 6.93 8.45
N ARG A 78 9.73 5.84 8.74
CA ARG A 78 11.19 5.73 8.58
C ARG A 78 11.61 5.60 7.11
N GLU A 79 10.72 5.21 6.20
CA GLU A 79 11.03 5.15 4.77
C GLU A 79 11.43 6.53 4.25
N PRO A 80 12.50 6.66 3.45
CA PRO A 80 12.90 7.95 2.90
C PRO A 80 11.78 8.52 2.01
N ALA A 81 11.68 9.86 1.94
CA ALA A 81 10.78 10.46 0.96
C ALA A 81 11.30 10.18 -0.47
N GLU A 82 10.41 9.80 -1.37
CA GLU A 82 10.76 9.47 -2.76
C GLU A 82 10.31 10.57 -3.72
N LEU A 83 11.27 11.13 -4.47
CA LEU A 83 11.03 12.16 -5.48
C LEU A 83 11.66 11.78 -6.82
N ILE A 84 11.01 12.11 -7.92
CA ILE A 84 11.66 12.29 -9.22
C ILE A 84 12.06 13.75 -9.31
N TRP A 85 13.36 14.01 -9.45
CA TRP A 85 13.90 15.37 -9.50
C TRP A 85 14.86 15.53 -10.69
N PRO A 86 14.61 16.45 -11.64
CA PRO A 86 15.47 16.64 -12.81
C PRO A 86 16.93 16.99 -12.49
N ARG A 87 17.21 17.56 -11.32
CA ARG A 87 18.56 17.96 -10.93
C ARG A 87 19.27 16.77 -10.30
N ARG A 88 20.37 16.32 -10.92
CA ARG A 88 21.26 15.34 -10.29
C ARG A 88 21.82 15.92 -9.00
N LYS A 89 21.46 15.29 -7.88
CA LYS A 89 21.99 15.63 -6.56
C LYS A 89 22.75 14.42 -6.01
N ARG A 90 23.91 14.68 -5.43
CA ARG A 90 24.60 13.68 -4.61
C ARG A 90 23.89 13.64 -3.26
N GLN A 91 23.35 12.47 -2.94
CA GLN A 91 22.90 11.98 -1.63
C GLN A 91 22.23 13.03 -0.73
N LEU A 92 20.91 12.94 -0.62
CA LEU A 92 20.11 13.75 0.31
C LEU A 92 19.72 12.88 1.49
N ASP A 93 20.02 13.34 2.70
CA ASP A 93 19.65 12.60 3.90
C ASP A 93 18.12 12.51 4.01
N GLY A 94 17.61 11.30 4.22
CA GLY A 94 16.17 11.02 4.28
C GLY A 94 15.38 11.20 2.96
N ILE A 95 16.00 11.51 1.83
CA ILE A 95 15.34 11.65 0.51
C ILE A 95 15.99 10.75 -0.53
N LEU A 96 15.18 9.86 -1.11
CA LEU A 96 15.56 9.00 -2.22
C LEU A 96 15.13 9.62 -3.55
N VAL A 97 16.12 10.07 -4.32
CA VAL A 97 15.87 10.62 -5.67
C VAL A 97 15.85 9.50 -6.70
N ARG A 98 14.75 9.43 -7.44
CA ARG A 98 14.56 8.56 -8.61
C ARG A 98 14.83 9.34 -9.89
N TYR A 99 15.31 8.63 -10.90
CA TYR A 99 15.63 9.17 -12.21
C TYR A 99 14.83 8.40 -13.24
N ASP A 100 13.59 8.81 -13.45
CA ASP A 100 12.68 8.25 -14.44
C ASP A 100 12.15 9.36 -15.32
N SER A 101 11.96 9.04 -16.61
CA SER A 101 11.17 9.87 -17.51
C SER A 101 9.70 9.58 -17.25
N LEU A 102 8.91 10.62 -17.08
CA LEU A 102 7.46 10.56 -16.92
C LEU A 102 6.80 11.18 -18.15
N ALA A 103 5.73 10.55 -18.63
CA ALA A 103 4.80 11.24 -19.52
C ALA A 103 3.95 12.22 -18.69
N ASP A 104 3.42 13.27 -19.31
CA ASP A 104 2.54 14.22 -18.61
C ASP A 104 1.31 13.52 -18.00
N ALA A 105 0.80 12.48 -18.67
CA ALA A 105 -0.31 11.65 -18.19
C ALA A 105 0.04 10.79 -16.95
N ASP A 106 1.33 10.62 -16.64
CA ASP A 106 1.79 9.90 -15.44
C ASP A 106 1.92 10.82 -14.21
N VAL A 107 1.64 12.13 -14.37
CA VAL A 107 1.76 13.15 -13.32
C VAL A 107 0.39 13.73 -13.02
N THR A 108 0.14 14.01 -11.74
CA THR A 108 -1.09 14.67 -11.26
C THR A 108 -0.77 15.61 -10.09
N SER A 109 -1.77 16.35 -9.65
CA SER A 109 -1.69 17.22 -8.48
C SER A 109 -2.77 16.87 -7.46
N LEU A 110 -2.39 16.84 -6.18
CA LEU A 110 -3.30 16.69 -5.06
C LEU A 110 -3.04 17.81 -4.06
N GLY A 111 -3.92 18.82 -4.06
CA GLY A 111 -3.66 20.06 -3.32
C GLY A 111 -2.47 20.81 -3.90
N ASP A 112 -1.49 21.12 -3.06
CA ASP A 112 -0.23 21.78 -3.46
C ASP A 112 0.87 20.79 -3.86
N MET A 113 0.57 19.49 -3.88
CA MET A 113 1.54 18.44 -4.17
C MET A 113 1.46 17.95 -5.60
N THR A 114 2.59 17.94 -6.31
CA THR A 114 2.73 17.29 -7.63
C THR A 114 3.31 15.89 -7.47
N LEU A 115 2.65 14.86 -8.01
CA LEU A 115 3.00 13.46 -7.77
C LEU A 115 2.66 12.54 -8.94
N THR A 116 3.20 11.32 -8.93
CA THR A 116 2.80 10.30 -9.92
C THR A 116 1.34 9.89 -9.75
N THR A 117 0.63 9.63 -10.85
CA THR A 117 -0.73 9.08 -10.82
C THR A 117 -0.77 7.74 -10.08
N VAL A 118 -1.97 7.31 -9.66
CA VAL A 118 -2.14 6.02 -8.99
C VAL A 118 -1.63 4.84 -9.85
N PRO A 119 -2.00 4.71 -11.14
CA PRO A 119 -1.49 3.63 -11.99
C PRO A 119 0.04 3.67 -12.13
N ARG A 120 0.62 4.86 -12.32
CA ARG A 120 2.08 5.01 -12.39
C ARG A 120 2.76 4.60 -11.11
N THR A 121 2.20 4.99 -9.96
CA THR A 121 2.72 4.63 -8.64
C THR A 121 2.67 3.12 -8.42
N MET A 122 1.57 2.45 -8.77
CA MET A 122 1.47 0.98 -8.71
C MET A 122 2.53 0.29 -9.58
N PHE A 123 2.67 0.71 -10.84
CA PHE A 123 3.66 0.17 -11.77
C PHE A 123 5.10 0.30 -11.22
N ASP A 124 5.42 1.48 -10.69
CA ASP A 124 6.73 1.79 -10.12
C ASP A 124 7.01 1.00 -8.84
N LEU A 125 6.03 0.82 -7.96
CA LEU A 125 6.14 -0.04 -6.78
C LEU A 125 6.38 -1.50 -7.20
N ALA A 126 5.59 -1.98 -8.16
CA ALA A 126 5.63 -3.36 -8.66
C ALA A 126 7.00 -3.73 -9.26
N ARG A 127 7.63 -2.84 -10.03
CA ARG A 127 8.93 -3.13 -10.64
C ARG A 127 10.11 -2.95 -9.68
N ARG A 128 10.02 -2.08 -8.67
CA ARG A 128 11.17 -1.69 -7.83
C ARG A 128 11.27 -2.46 -6.51
N LEU A 129 10.15 -2.77 -5.87
CA LEU A 129 10.14 -3.40 -4.55
C LEU A 129 10.31 -4.93 -4.63
N PRO A 130 10.77 -5.58 -3.55
CA PRO A 130 10.71 -7.05 -3.42
C PRO A 130 9.27 -7.56 -3.55
N ARG A 131 9.06 -8.71 -4.22
CA ARG A 131 7.75 -9.26 -4.63
C ARG A 131 6.63 -9.11 -3.60
N LEU A 132 6.81 -9.63 -2.38
CA LEU A 132 5.78 -9.56 -1.33
C LEU A 132 5.46 -8.11 -0.94
N ARG A 133 6.50 -7.29 -0.73
CA ARG A 133 6.34 -5.88 -0.36
C ARG A 133 5.67 -5.09 -1.49
N ALA A 134 6.06 -5.37 -2.73
CA ALA A 134 5.46 -4.78 -3.93
C ALA A 134 3.96 -5.07 -4.00
N LEU A 135 3.57 -6.34 -3.84
CA LEU A 135 2.18 -6.76 -3.85
C LEU A 135 1.38 -6.11 -2.71
N GLN A 136 1.91 -6.09 -1.49
CA GLN A 136 1.29 -5.43 -0.33
C GLN A 136 1.07 -3.93 -0.58
N SER A 137 2.06 -3.23 -1.15
CA SER A 137 1.94 -1.81 -1.45
C SER A 137 0.95 -1.52 -2.59
N VAL A 138 0.93 -2.37 -3.63
CA VAL A 138 -0.04 -2.25 -4.74
C VAL A 138 -1.47 -2.50 -4.25
N ASP A 139 -1.70 -3.56 -3.47
CA ASP A 139 -3.03 -3.83 -2.90
C ASP A 139 -3.50 -2.70 -2.00
N ALA A 140 -2.64 -2.19 -1.12
CA ALA A 140 -2.97 -1.09 -0.22
C ALA A 140 -3.34 0.19 -0.99
N LEU A 141 -2.60 0.48 -2.07
CA LEU A 141 -2.87 1.64 -2.93
C LEU A 141 -4.16 1.46 -3.74
N ALA A 142 -4.41 0.27 -4.30
CA ALA A 142 -5.66 -0.03 -5.00
C ALA A 142 -6.87 0.08 -4.06
N ASN A 143 -6.73 -0.43 -2.83
CA ASN A 143 -7.78 -0.35 -1.81
C ASN A 143 -8.10 1.09 -1.40
N ALA A 144 -7.08 1.94 -1.24
CA ALA A 144 -7.24 3.32 -0.80
C ALA A 144 -7.79 4.24 -1.90
N SER A 145 -7.32 4.07 -3.13
CA SER A 145 -7.68 4.93 -4.26
C SER A 145 -8.97 4.50 -4.97
N GLY A 146 -9.37 3.23 -4.86
CA GLY A 146 -10.45 2.65 -5.66
C GLY A 146 -10.09 2.41 -7.13
N VAL A 147 -8.84 2.71 -7.54
CA VAL A 147 -8.35 2.51 -8.90
C VAL A 147 -7.98 1.04 -9.11
N SER A 148 -8.46 0.47 -10.21
CA SER A 148 -8.15 -0.93 -10.56
C SER A 148 -6.68 -1.08 -10.99
N VAL A 149 -6.10 -2.25 -10.72
CA VAL A 149 -4.72 -2.56 -11.16
C VAL A 149 -4.57 -2.67 -12.68
N GLY A 150 -5.67 -2.72 -13.43
CA GLY A 150 -5.67 -2.86 -14.89
C GLY A 150 -4.99 -1.69 -15.61
N GLU A 151 -5.12 -0.47 -15.10
CA GLU A 151 -4.44 0.71 -15.67
C GLU A 151 -2.91 0.63 -15.46
N ALA A 152 -2.47 0.08 -14.33
CA ALA A 152 -1.05 -0.15 -14.09
C ALA A 152 -0.50 -1.31 -14.97
N GLN A 153 -1.34 -2.29 -15.32
CA GLN A 153 -0.99 -3.34 -16.28
C GLN A 153 -0.81 -2.78 -17.70
N GLU A 154 -1.51 -1.70 -18.07
CA GLU A 154 -1.25 -1.01 -19.35
C GLU A 154 0.16 -0.47 -19.42
N LEU A 155 0.65 0.12 -18.32
CA LEU A 155 2.00 0.67 -18.26
C LEU A 155 3.08 -0.41 -18.46
N VAL A 156 2.82 -1.66 -18.08
CA VAL A 156 3.70 -2.80 -18.40
C VAL A 156 3.81 -3.01 -19.91
N ARG A 157 2.70 -2.90 -20.64
CA ARG A 157 2.64 -3.10 -22.09
C ARG A 157 3.30 -1.95 -22.86
N THR A 158 3.09 -0.72 -22.41
CA THR A 158 3.58 0.49 -23.10
C THR A 158 5.01 0.88 -22.75
N ASN A 159 5.62 0.24 -21.75
CA ASN A 159 7.01 0.51 -21.34
C ASN A 159 7.92 -0.74 -21.46
N PRO A 160 8.06 -1.34 -22.66
CA PRO A 160 8.94 -2.48 -22.85
C PRO A 160 10.40 -2.11 -22.55
N GLY A 161 11.17 -3.03 -21.98
CA GLY A 161 12.59 -2.84 -21.69
C GLY A 161 12.91 -2.02 -20.44
N VAL A 162 11.92 -1.43 -19.75
CA VAL A 162 12.15 -0.78 -18.46
C VAL A 162 12.61 -1.80 -17.43
N ARG A 163 13.64 -1.45 -16.65
CA ARG A 163 14.19 -2.31 -15.60
C ARG A 163 13.08 -2.75 -14.63
N GLY A 164 12.92 -4.06 -14.49
CA GLY A 164 11.94 -4.67 -13.59
C GLY A 164 10.54 -4.82 -14.17
N VAL A 165 10.32 -4.55 -15.46
CA VAL A 165 8.99 -4.67 -16.09
C VAL A 165 8.39 -6.08 -15.98
N THR A 166 9.20 -7.13 -16.10
CA THR A 166 8.74 -8.53 -15.90
C THR A 166 8.25 -8.76 -14.47
N ARG A 167 8.93 -8.19 -13.47
CA ARG A 167 8.49 -8.24 -12.07
C ARG A 167 7.19 -7.46 -11.88
N ALA A 168 7.05 -6.30 -12.51
CA ALA A 168 5.80 -5.55 -12.47
C ALA A 168 4.64 -6.35 -13.06
N ALA A 169 4.84 -6.98 -14.22
CA ALA A 169 3.85 -7.85 -14.84
C ALA A 169 3.40 -8.98 -13.89
N GLU A 170 4.36 -9.65 -13.24
CA GLU A 170 4.09 -10.70 -12.28
C GLU A 170 3.28 -10.16 -11.08
N VAL A 171 3.77 -9.14 -10.39
CA VAL A 171 3.12 -8.57 -9.19
C VAL A 171 1.73 -8.04 -9.51
N LEU A 172 1.57 -7.31 -10.61
CA LEU A 172 0.28 -6.73 -11.01
C LEU A 172 -0.73 -7.79 -11.46
N SER A 173 -0.30 -8.98 -11.90
CA SER A 173 -1.22 -10.08 -12.20
C SER A 173 -1.75 -10.77 -10.94
N LEU A 174 -0.98 -10.73 -9.85
CA LEU A 174 -1.34 -11.26 -8.53
C LEU A 174 -2.22 -10.28 -7.74
N ALA A 175 -2.03 -8.97 -7.93
CA ALA A 175 -2.78 -7.94 -7.21
C ALA A 175 -4.29 -7.96 -7.53
N ASP A 176 -5.11 -7.55 -6.55
CA ASP A 176 -6.56 -7.33 -6.75
C ASP A 176 -7.13 -6.19 -5.89
N GLY A 177 -6.35 -5.63 -4.94
CA GLY A 177 -6.78 -4.51 -4.12
C GLY A 177 -7.82 -4.85 -3.03
N GLY A 178 -8.18 -6.13 -2.86
CA GLY A 178 -9.20 -6.54 -1.91
C GLY A 178 -8.71 -6.70 -0.47
N ALA A 179 -7.40 -6.94 -0.27
CA ALA A 179 -6.80 -7.13 1.04
C ALA A 179 -6.91 -5.86 1.91
N LYS A 180 -7.28 -6.03 3.19
CA LYS A 180 -7.38 -4.95 4.19
C LYS A 180 -6.16 -4.85 5.10
N SER A 181 -5.23 -5.79 5.01
CA SER A 181 -3.95 -5.76 5.71
C SER A 181 -2.82 -6.40 4.89
N PRO A 182 -1.55 -6.04 5.16
CA PRO A 182 -0.41 -6.66 4.48
C PRO A 182 -0.35 -8.18 4.69
N GLN A 183 -0.90 -8.68 5.79
CA GLN A 183 -0.88 -10.10 6.13
C GLN A 183 -1.93 -10.89 5.34
N GLU A 184 -3.09 -10.31 5.05
CA GLU A 184 -4.06 -10.92 4.12
C GLU A 184 -3.44 -11.08 2.73
N THR A 185 -2.74 -10.06 2.22
CA THR A 185 -1.97 -10.17 0.97
C THR A 185 -0.91 -11.27 1.05
N ARG A 186 -0.23 -11.41 2.20
CA ARG A 186 0.78 -12.46 2.39
C ARG A 186 0.18 -13.87 2.39
N VAL A 187 -0.97 -14.06 3.05
CA VAL A 187 -1.70 -15.34 3.01
C VAL A 187 -2.12 -15.64 1.57
N ARG A 188 -2.67 -14.66 0.86
CA ARG A 188 -3.07 -14.81 -0.55
C ARG A 188 -1.89 -15.23 -1.42
N LEU A 189 -0.75 -14.56 -1.30
CA LEU A 189 0.46 -14.90 -2.04
C LEU A 189 0.95 -16.31 -1.71
N LEU A 190 0.95 -16.71 -0.43
CA LEU A 190 1.33 -18.04 0.01
C LEU A 190 0.46 -19.14 -0.63
N LEU A 191 -0.85 -18.93 -0.71
CA LEU A 191 -1.78 -19.89 -1.31
C LEU A 191 -1.61 -19.98 -2.83
N LEU A 192 -1.38 -18.85 -3.50
CA LEU A 192 -1.08 -18.80 -4.94
C LEU A 192 0.25 -19.50 -5.26
N ASP A 193 1.29 -19.25 -4.47
CA ASP A 193 2.60 -19.89 -4.64
C ASP A 193 2.56 -21.40 -4.40
N ALA A 194 1.60 -21.89 -3.61
CA ALA A 194 1.35 -23.31 -3.40
C ALA A 194 0.54 -23.98 -4.54
N GLY A 195 0.20 -23.24 -5.59
CA GLY A 195 -0.57 -23.74 -6.73
C GLY A 195 -2.04 -24.03 -6.41
N LEU A 196 -2.58 -23.44 -5.34
CA LEU A 196 -4.01 -23.54 -5.06
C LEU A 196 -4.81 -22.67 -6.04
N PRO A 197 -6.10 -22.97 -6.28
CA PRO A 197 -6.96 -22.13 -7.10
C PRO A 197 -6.94 -20.68 -6.58
N ARG A 198 -7.02 -19.69 -7.47
CA ARG A 198 -6.99 -18.27 -7.08
C ARG A 198 -8.11 -17.96 -6.08
N PRO A 199 -7.82 -17.52 -4.85
CA PRO A 199 -8.85 -17.13 -3.91
C PRO A 199 -9.46 -15.78 -4.31
N GLU A 200 -10.77 -15.64 -4.08
CA GLU A 200 -11.47 -14.36 -4.05
C GLU A 200 -11.11 -13.63 -2.75
N THR A 201 -10.86 -12.32 -2.84
CA THR A 201 -10.77 -11.47 -1.64
C THR A 201 -12.14 -10.99 -1.19
N ARG A 202 -12.29 -10.72 0.11
CA ARG A 202 -13.51 -10.11 0.68
C ARG A 202 -14.76 -10.94 0.41
N VAL A 203 -14.65 -12.26 0.52
CA VAL A 203 -15.73 -13.22 0.28
C VAL A 203 -16.90 -12.93 1.21
N ARG A 204 -18.05 -12.60 0.62
CA ARG A 204 -19.28 -12.26 1.35
C ARG A 204 -20.11 -13.53 1.58
N ILE A 205 -20.28 -13.88 2.85
CA ILE A 205 -21.12 -15.00 3.28
C ILE A 205 -22.52 -14.46 3.57
N ARG A 206 -23.52 -15.12 2.99
CA ARG A 206 -24.93 -14.73 3.05
C ARG A 206 -25.74 -15.74 3.85
N ASP A 207 -26.76 -15.26 4.56
CA ASP A 207 -27.76 -16.12 5.20
C ASP A 207 -28.80 -16.62 4.19
N GLU A 208 -29.76 -17.42 4.68
CA GLU A 208 -30.86 -17.99 3.88
C GLU A 208 -31.77 -16.92 3.22
N PHE A 209 -31.75 -15.68 3.74
CA PHE A 209 -32.49 -14.54 3.18
C PHE A 209 -31.64 -13.69 2.23
N GLY A 210 -30.38 -14.08 1.98
CA GLY A 210 -29.45 -13.39 1.09
C GLY A 210 -28.69 -12.22 1.72
N HIS A 211 -28.88 -11.95 3.02
CA HIS A 211 -28.18 -10.87 3.72
C HIS A 211 -26.75 -11.26 4.05
N VAL A 212 -25.81 -10.33 3.79
CA VAL A 212 -24.38 -10.54 4.11
C VAL A 212 -24.17 -10.33 5.60
N PHE A 213 -23.92 -11.40 6.34
CA PHE A 213 -23.65 -11.32 7.78
C PHE A 213 -22.16 -11.47 8.11
N ALA A 214 -21.35 -11.97 7.18
CA ALA A 214 -19.90 -12.08 7.33
C ALA A 214 -19.15 -11.79 6.02
N CYS A 215 -17.93 -11.26 6.12
CA CYS A 215 -17.07 -10.99 4.96
C CYS A 215 -15.65 -11.48 5.24
N CYS A 216 -15.31 -12.70 4.81
CA CYS A 216 -14.01 -13.30 5.04
C CYS A 216 -12.92 -12.68 4.16
N ASP A 217 -11.67 -12.76 4.61
CA ASP A 217 -10.57 -12.06 3.97
C ASP A 217 -10.28 -12.65 2.59
N LEU A 218 -10.26 -13.97 2.53
CA LEU A 218 -10.02 -14.78 1.33
C LEU A 218 -10.97 -15.96 1.29
N GLY A 219 -11.17 -16.55 0.12
CA GLY A 219 -11.87 -17.82 0.01
C GLY A 219 -12.26 -18.18 -1.42
N TRP A 220 -13.13 -19.19 -1.52
CA TRP A 220 -13.64 -19.69 -2.78
C TRP A 220 -15.14 -19.93 -2.64
N SER A 221 -15.93 -19.04 -3.22
CA SER A 221 -17.39 -19.09 -3.11
C SER A 221 -17.97 -20.38 -3.68
N ARG A 222 -17.36 -20.92 -4.73
CA ARG A 222 -17.75 -22.20 -5.36
C ARG A 222 -17.69 -23.40 -4.42
N TRP A 223 -16.68 -23.47 -3.57
CA TRP A 223 -16.46 -24.60 -2.64
C TRP A 223 -16.83 -24.26 -1.20
N LYS A 224 -17.37 -23.06 -0.95
CA LYS A 224 -17.70 -22.54 0.38
C LYS A 224 -16.53 -22.69 1.39
N VAL A 225 -15.30 -22.45 0.92
CA VAL A 225 -14.11 -22.45 1.78
C VAL A 225 -13.66 -21.02 1.98
N ALA A 226 -13.48 -20.61 3.23
CA ALA A 226 -12.98 -19.28 3.59
C ALA A 226 -11.66 -19.39 4.35
N VAL A 227 -10.78 -18.40 4.15
CA VAL A 227 -9.54 -18.23 4.92
C VAL A 227 -9.57 -16.87 5.60
N MET A 228 -9.28 -16.87 6.89
CA MET A 228 -9.29 -15.66 7.71
C MET A 228 -7.95 -15.47 8.39
N TYR A 229 -7.39 -14.27 8.29
CA TYR A 229 -6.19 -13.90 9.01
C TYR A 229 -6.56 -13.30 10.37
N ASP A 230 -6.18 -14.00 11.45
CA ASP A 230 -6.48 -13.58 12.83
C ASP A 230 -5.43 -12.57 13.30
N GLY A 231 -5.56 -11.34 12.79
CA GLY A 231 -4.68 -10.21 13.10
C GLY A 231 -5.37 -9.03 13.77
N SER A 232 -6.68 -9.10 13.99
CA SER A 232 -7.47 -8.05 14.64
C SER A 232 -8.68 -8.65 15.35
N PRO A 233 -9.00 -8.25 16.59
CA PRO A 233 -10.05 -8.84 17.43
C PRO A 233 -11.49 -8.49 16.98
N HIS A 234 -11.70 -8.26 15.69
CA HIS A 234 -12.88 -7.57 15.16
C HIS A 234 -14.10 -8.46 14.91
N ARG A 235 -14.06 -9.74 15.31
CA ARG A 235 -15.25 -10.61 15.25
C ARG A 235 -15.55 -11.25 16.58
N THR A 236 -16.80 -11.10 16.99
CA THR A 236 -17.35 -11.78 18.15
C THR A 236 -17.44 -13.28 17.87
N ARG A 237 -17.37 -14.09 18.92
CA ARG A 237 -17.56 -15.55 18.84
C ARG A 237 -18.87 -15.93 18.13
N GLU A 238 -19.92 -15.13 18.33
CA GLU A 238 -21.23 -15.29 17.69
C GLU A 238 -21.20 -15.17 16.16
N GLN A 239 -20.42 -14.24 15.61
CA GLN A 239 -20.31 -14.09 14.15
C GLN A 239 -19.59 -15.28 13.50
N ILE A 240 -18.72 -15.94 14.27
CA ILE A 240 -18.00 -17.13 13.85
C ILE A 240 -18.94 -18.33 13.87
N ASP A 241 -19.62 -18.55 14.99
CA ASP A 241 -20.47 -19.73 15.18
C ASP A 241 -21.58 -19.74 14.10
N ARG A 242 -22.07 -18.55 13.72
CA ARG A 242 -23.03 -18.36 12.61
C ARG A 242 -22.47 -18.66 11.21
N ILE A 243 -21.15 -18.62 10.99
CA ILE A 243 -20.55 -19.05 9.71
C ILE A 243 -20.55 -20.57 9.58
N ASP A 244 -20.28 -21.27 10.68
CA ASP A 244 -20.30 -22.74 10.71
C ASP A 244 -21.72 -23.27 10.46
N GLU A 245 -22.75 -22.50 10.83
CA GLU A 245 -24.17 -22.82 10.58
C GLU A 245 -24.59 -22.77 9.10
N VAL A 246 -23.83 -22.11 8.21
CA VAL A 246 -24.22 -21.92 6.80
C VAL A 246 -23.39 -22.73 5.80
N ASP A 247 -22.85 -23.87 6.23
CA ASP A 247 -22.12 -24.84 5.37
C ASP A 247 -20.85 -24.24 4.73
N TRP A 248 -20.18 -23.33 5.45
CA TRP A 248 -18.86 -22.81 5.07
C TRP A 248 -17.76 -23.41 5.93
N ALA A 249 -16.70 -23.91 5.28
CA ALA A 249 -15.51 -24.36 5.99
C ALA A 249 -14.51 -23.20 6.15
N VAL A 250 -14.23 -22.81 7.39
CA VAL A 250 -13.34 -21.67 7.70
C VAL A 250 -11.97 -22.13 8.20
N VAL A 251 -10.91 -21.71 7.51
CA VAL A 251 -9.53 -21.90 7.95
C VAL A 251 -8.97 -20.61 8.54
N ARG A 252 -8.61 -20.62 9.82
CA ARG A 252 -7.97 -19.47 10.47
C ARG A 252 -6.47 -19.55 10.40
N VAL A 253 -5.84 -18.42 10.15
CA VAL A 253 -4.40 -18.27 10.05
C VAL A 253 -3.98 -17.16 11.00
N ASP A 254 -3.26 -17.52 12.06
CA ASP A 254 -2.65 -16.54 12.95
C ASP A 254 -1.25 -16.12 12.46
N SER A 255 -0.72 -15.06 13.08
CA SER A 255 0.58 -14.49 12.72
C SER A 255 1.75 -15.45 12.95
N GLU A 256 1.67 -16.33 13.95
CA GLU A 256 2.73 -17.26 14.31
C GLU A 256 2.79 -18.41 13.31
N GLN A 257 1.64 -18.99 12.95
CA GLN A 257 1.50 -19.99 11.90
C GLN A 257 2.02 -19.46 10.57
N LEU A 258 1.63 -18.24 10.19
CA LEU A 258 2.07 -17.63 8.93
C LEU A 258 3.59 -17.39 8.88
N LYS A 259 4.22 -17.12 10.03
CA LYS A 259 5.65 -16.86 10.15
C LYS A 259 6.48 -18.14 10.27
N LEU A 260 6.07 -19.07 11.13
CA LEU A 260 6.86 -20.22 11.54
C LEU A 260 6.46 -21.52 10.83
N ARG A 261 5.22 -21.63 10.35
CA ARG A 261 4.66 -22.87 9.77
C ARG A 261 3.81 -22.62 8.50
N PRO A 262 4.32 -21.86 7.50
CA PRO A 262 3.52 -21.52 6.31
C PRO A 262 3.06 -22.75 5.51
N LEU A 263 3.86 -23.81 5.45
CA LEU A 263 3.46 -25.06 4.77
C LEU A 263 2.28 -25.75 5.47
N ALA A 264 2.23 -25.71 6.80
CA ALA A 264 1.10 -26.28 7.55
C ALA A 264 -0.21 -25.51 7.28
N VAL A 265 -0.13 -24.18 7.07
CA VAL A 265 -1.27 -23.38 6.63
C VAL A 265 -1.75 -23.84 5.27
N VAL A 266 -0.84 -24.00 4.30
CA VAL A 266 -1.15 -24.48 2.95
C VAL A 266 -1.81 -25.86 2.99
N GLU A 267 -1.24 -26.83 3.71
CA GLU A 267 -1.77 -28.19 3.79
C GLU A 267 -3.16 -28.22 4.41
N ARG A 268 -3.41 -27.41 5.45
CA ARG A 268 -4.75 -27.30 6.05
C ARG A 268 -5.76 -26.74 5.05
N VAL A 269 -5.41 -25.67 4.33
CA VAL A 269 -6.30 -25.10 3.30
C VAL A 269 -6.55 -26.08 2.15
N ARG A 270 -5.51 -26.79 1.69
CA ARG A 270 -5.61 -27.82 0.64
C ARG A 270 -6.52 -28.96 1.07
N ALA A 271 -6.37 -29.46 2.30
CA ALA A 271 -7.22 -30.51 2.85
C ALA A 271 -8.69 -30.06 2.94
N THR A 272 -8.95 -28.83 3.40
CA THR A 272 -10.30 -28.27 3.45
C THR A 272 -10.92 -28.11 2.06
N LEU A 273 -10.15 -27.60 1.10
CA LEU A 273 -10.59 -27.50 -0.30
C LEU A 273 -10.91 -28.87 -0.92
N ARG A 274 -10.07 -29.87 -0.68
CA ARG A 274 -10.28 -31.24 -1.17
C ARG A 274 -11.53 -31.87 -0.55
N ALA A 275 -11.76 -31.68 0.74
CA ALA A 275 -12.97 -32.14 1.43
C ALA A 275 -14.23 -31.47 0.86
N ALA A 276 -14.13 -30.22 0.41
CA ALA A 276 -15.19 -29.48 -0.26
C ALA A 276 -15.32 -29.77 -1.78
N GLY A 277 -14.58 -30.74 -2.32
CA GLY A 277 -14.67 -31.16 -3.73
C GLY A 277 -13.87 -30.30 -4.73
N ALA A 278 -12.88 -29.53 -4.27
CA ALA A 278 -11.98 -28.82 -5.16
C ALA A 278 -10.88 -29.74 -5.72
N PRO A 279 -10.45 -29.55 -6.99
CA PRO A 279 -9.40 -30.35 -7.62
C PRO A 279 -8.00 -29.87 -7.21
N VAL A 280 -7.55 -30.22 -5.99
CA VAL A 280 -6.29 -29.75 -5.36
C VAL A 280 -5.49 -30.81 -4.63
#